data_AF-A0A7K4CBZ2-F1
#
_entry.id   AF-A0A7K4CBZ2-F1
#
_cell.length_a   1.000
_cell.length_b   1.000
_cell.length_c   1.000
_cell.angle_alpha   90.00
_cell.angle_beta   90.00
_cell.angle_gamma   90.00
#
_symmetry.space_group_name_H-M   'P 1'
#
loop_
_entity.id
_entity.type
_entity.pdbx_description
1 polymer ?
#
loop_
_entity_poly.entity_id
_entity_poly.type
_entity_poly.pdbx_seq_one_letter_code
_entity_poly.pdbx_strand_id
1 'polypeptide(L)' 'MRIMRCELCKKPCMLTLLDDIEILHCPATGRPAEWRQVNSTKDGRLTEG' A
#
# COMPACT_ATOMS: atom_id res chain seq x y z
N MET A 1 9.08 -5.80 -2.24
CA MET A 1 7.80 -6.12 -1.57
C MET A 1 7.19 -4.86 -0.98
N ARG A 2 6.00 -4.49 -1.45
CA ARG A 2 5.21 -3.36 -0.95
C ARG A 2 3.96 -3.88 -0.26
N ILE A 3 3.61 -3.32 0.87
CA ILE A 3 2.37 -3.61 1.57
C ILE A 3 1.52 -2.35 1.41
N MET A 4 0.43 -2.49 0.67
CA MET A 4 -0.54 -1.44 0.40
C MET A 4 -1.77 -1.67 1.28
N ARG A 5 -2.38 -0.59 1.76
CA ARG A 5 -3.64 -0.59 2.48
C ARG A 5 -4.63 0.27 1.73
N CYS A 6 -5.84 -0.23 1.49
CA CYS A 6 -6.89 0.60 0.89
C CYS A 6 -7.54 1.45 1.98
N GLU A 7 -7.66 2.75 1.73
CA GLU A 7 -8.28 3.69 2.68
C GLU A 7 -9.82 3.74 2.54
N LEU A 8 -10.38 3.18 1.47
CA LEU A 8 -11.82 3.19 1.18
C LEU A 8 -12.59 1.98 1.74
N CYS A 9 -11.89 0.93 2.18
CA CYS A 9 -12.56 -0.24 2.77
C CYS A 9 -13.10 0.10 4.19
N LYS A 10 -14.37 -0.25 4.49
CA LYS A 10 -14.94 -0.15 5.85
C LYS A 10 -14.14 -0.95 6.89
N LYS A 11 -13.56 -2.07 6.48
CA LYS A 11 -12.61 -2.87 7.25
C LYS A 11 -11.25 -2.77 6.57
N PRO A 12 -10.14 -2.53 7.29
CA PRO A 12 -8.84 -2.38 6.67
C PRO A 12 -8.50 -3.63 5.85
N CYS A 13 -8.31 -3.43 4.54
CA CYS A 13 -7.94 -4.47 3.60
C CYS A 13 -6.50 -4.17 3.12
N MET A 14 -5.64 -5.18 3.13
CA MET A 14 -4.20 -5.06 2.83
C MET A 14 -3.83 -5.91 1.64
N LEU A 15 -2.84 -5.47 0.89
CA LEU A 15 -2.39 -6.07 -0.35
C LEU A 15 -0.87 -6.10 -0.35
N THR A 16 -0.29 -7.29 -0.48
CA THR A 16 1.16 -7.46 -0.55
C THR A 16 1.55 -7.66 -2.01
N LEU A 17 2.33 -6.73 -2.53
CA LEU A 17 2.79 -6.73 -3.91
C LEU A 17 4.28 -7.07 -3.93
N LEU A 18 4.65 -8.10 -4.70
CA LEU A 18 6.05 -8.45 -4.92
C LEU A 18 6.66 -7.57 -6.03
N ASP A 19 5.86 -7.29 -7.06
CA ASP A 19 6.21 -6.51 -8.25
C ASP A 19 5.60 -5.09 -8.23
N ASP A 20 6.06 -4.26 -9.17
CA ASP A 20 5.57 -2.89 -9.38
C ASP A 20 4.31 -2.85 -10.26
N ILE A 21 3.29 -3.63 -9.85
CA ILE A 21 2.02 -3.71 -10.57
C ILE A 21 1.03 -2.77 -9.90
N GLU A 22 0.40 -1.91 -10.70
CA GLU A 22 -0.66 -1.04 -10.23
C GLU A 22 -2.00 -1.80 -10.16
N ILE A 23 -2.56 -1.88 -8.96
CA ILE A 23 -3.88 -2.48 -8.74
C ILE A 23 -4.89 -1.35 -8.59
N LEU A 24 -5.76 -1.15 -9.58
CA LEU A 24 -6.73 -0.04 -9.55
C LEU A 24 -7.97 -0.30 -8.68
N HIS A 25 -8.27 -1.58 -8.43
CA HIS A 25 -9.51 -2.00 -7.75
C HIS A 25 -9.21 -2.79 -6.49
N CYS A 26 -10.03 -2.58 -5.45
CA CYS A 26 -9.90 -3.32 -4.21
C CYS A 26 -10.49 -4.72 -4.37
N PRO A 27 -9.73 -5.80 -4.14
CA PRO A 27 -10.25 -7.17 -4.27
C PRO A 27 -11.34 -7.50 -3.25
N ALA A 28 -11.38 -6.80 -2.12
CA ALA A 28 -12.38 -7.02 -1.07
C ALA A 28 -13.75 -6.39 -1.40
N THR A 29 -13.79 -5.33 -2.21
CA THR A 29 -15.03 -4.58 -2.50
C THR A 29 -15.38 -4.51 -3.98
N GLY A 30 -14.45 -4.85 -4.87
CA GLY A 30 -14.59 -4.69 -6.33
C GLY A 30 -14.65 -3.24 -6.81
N ARG A 31 -14.47 -2.26 -5.92
CA ARG A 31 -14.54 -0.82 -6.24
C ARG A 31 -13.14 -0.24 -6.48
N PRO A 32 -13.05 0.94 -7.12
CA PRO A 32 -11.80 1.69 -7.19
C PRO A 32 -11.15 1.80 -5.81
N ALA A 33 -9.86 1.52 -5.72
CA ALA A 33 -9.11 1.53 -4.48
C ALA A 33 -8.25 2.79 -4.38
N GLU A 34 -8.15 3.34 -3.16
CA GLU A 34 -7.14 4.35 -2.83
C GLU A 34 -6.07 3.67 -1.98
N TRP A 35 -4.96 3.32 -2.62
CA TRP A 35 -3.88 2.55 -1.99
C TRP A 35 -2.86 3.46 -1.33
N ARG A 36 -2.59 3.18 -0.06
CA ARG A 36 -1.52 3.78 0.71
C ARG A 36 -0.48 2.73 1.08
N GLN A 37 0.77 2.94 0.71
CA GLN A 37 1.86 2.07 1.13
C GLN A 37 2.09 2.23 2.64
N VAL A 38 2.07 1.13 3.39
CA VAL A 38 2.24 1.12 4.86
C VAL A 38 3.62 0.65 5.29
N ASN A 39 4.32 -0.08 4.42
CA ASN A 39 5.71 -0.49 4.65
C ASN A 39 6.72 0.42 3.94
N SER A 40 6.33 1.67 3.64
CA SER A 40 7.29 2.66 3.16
C SER A 40 8.41 2.70 4.19
N THR A 41 9.56 2.11 3.85
CA THR A 41 10.79 2.30 4.59
C THR A 41 10.89 3.79 4.74
N LYS A 42 10.71 4.27 5.97
CA LYS A 42 11.11 5.60 6.35
C LYS A 42 12.58 5.60 5.97
N ASP A 43 12.90 6.22 4.84
CA ASP A 43 14.24 6.65 4.51
C ASP A 43 14.58 7.68 5.58
N GLY A 44 14.88 7.16 6.76
CA GLY A 44 15.47 7.89 7.83
C GLY A 44 16.91 8.03 7.42
N ARG A 45 17.19 9.11 6.70
CA ARG A 45 18.41 9.89 6.82
C ARG A 45 19.68 9.05 7.02
N LEU A 46 20.52 9.04 5.99
CA LEU A 46 21.92 9.40 6.20
C LEU A 46 21.96 10.69 7.06
N THR A 47 22.05 10.53 8.37
CA THR A 47 22.65 11.54 9.24
C THR A 47 24.10 11.09 9.38
N GLU A 48 24.92 11.43 8.38
CA GLU A 48 26.34 11.60 8.59
C GLU A 48 26.55 12.78 9.54
N GLY A 49 27.48 12.62 10.49
CA GLY A 49 28.34 13.67 11.02
C GLY A 49 27.72 14.70 11.96
#